data_AF-A0A8S2IDN1-F1
#
_entry.id   AF-A0A8S2IDN1-F1
#
_cell.length_a   1.000
_cell.length_b   1.000
_cell.length_c   1.000
_cell.angle_alpha   90.00
_cell.angle_beta   90.00
_cell.angle_gamma   90.00
#
_symmetry.space_group_name_H-M   'P 1'
#
loop_
_entity.id
_entity.type
_entity.pdbx_description
1 polymer ?
#
loop_
_entity_poly.entity_id
_entity_poly.type
_entity_poly.pdbx_seq_one_letter_code
_entity_poly.pdbx_strand_id
1 'polypeptide(L)'
;MEWMNYYDVIIRPRHKQIHVHSRRQQTLIPFDDDLAIDVKLVQQYTILPREEAIVEIKTPIIAAKHLYHEAINKQMQEQKRISVSDGLIVVNEYKFKVKVYNLSTSTVTLQHNMHFGTISRLSVNTYFSTMMEQGKIPANDLTGQENQTVFCKTTSIKDYSSLFDTTTPRKVITPIHHVIDTGDHSPVTARPYFKTIQQRKDIQNEIDKMLKSGMVVPSHSSWSSPVILLKKPNGEFRFIVDYRKLNSSTKKDAYPQPTTEELLQRLGGHKWFTKLDLKSGYFQIPIQDQDKEKIAFCTQDGLYQFEVLSMGLMNAPPTFQRVMNNIIGYNRWDYVLIYLDDTIIFSDTFEQHLQHLNQILPILNQHQFQLNYKKCLIAVQQLEFLSHVITSDTIEPSK
;
A
#
# COMPACT_ATOMS: atom_id res chain seq x y z
N MET A 1 -23.95 -41.72 -15.76
CA MET A 1 -25.07 -41.47 -14.84
C MET A 1 -24.52 -41.55 -13.44
N GLU A 2 -24.48 -40.39 -12.76
CA GLU A 2 -24.60 -40.15 -11.30
C GLU A 2 -23.57 -40.93 -10.43
N TRP A 3 -22.93 -40.37 -9.40
CA TRP A 3 -23.50 -39.82 -8.19
C TRP A 3 -22.51 -38.80 -7.59
N MET A 4 -22.61 -37.53 -8.00
CA MET A 4 -22.24 -36.44 -7.09
C MET A 4 -23.43 -36.25 -6.16
N ASN A 5 -23.23 -36.63 -4.89
CA ASN A 5 -24.15 -36.35 -3.81
C ASN A 5 -24.37 -34.83 -3.74
N TYR A 6 -25.59 -34.38 -4.03
CA TYR A 6 -26.04 -33.04 -3.70
C TYR A 6 -26.00 -32.90 -2.17
N TYR A 7 -25.04 -32.12 -1.66
CA TYR A 7 -25.07 -31.63 -0.30
C TYR A 7 -25.87 -30.32 -0.32
N ASP A 8 -27.02 -30.30 0.34
CA ASP A 8 -27.72 -29.05 0.61
C ASP A 8 -26.99 -28.34 1.74
N VAL A 9 -26.31 -27.24 1.39
CA VAL A 9 -25.61 -26.37 2.33
C VAL A 9 -26.53 -25.21 2.64
N ILE A 10 -27.16 -25.25 3.81
CA ILE A 10 -28.02 -24.17 4.30
C ILE A 10 -27.19 -23.34 5.29
N ILE A 11 -26.84 -22.13 4.87
CA ILE A 11 -26.17 -21.15 5.74
C ILE A 11 -27.26 -20.39 6.49
N ARG A 12 -27.21 -20.40 7.83
CA ARG A 12 -28.09 -19.58 8.68
C ARG A 12 -27.28 -18.49 9.38
N PRO A 13 -27.09 -17.31 8.74
CA PRO A 13 -26.22 -16.24 9.26
C PRO A 13 -26.63 -15.75 10.65
N ARG A 14 -27.94 -15.69 10.92
CA ARG A 14 -28.49 -15.26 12.22
C ARG A 14 -28.19 -16.23 13.37
N HIS A 15 -27.77 -17.46 13.11
CA HIS A 15 -27.62 -18.50 14.14
C HIS A 15 -26.20 -19.08 14.22
N LYS A 16 -25.24 -18.52 13.46
CA LYS A 16 -23.84 -18.99 13.42
C LYS A 16 -23.71 -20.51 13.20
N GLN A 17 -24.52 -21.06 12.28
CA GLN A 17 -24.53 -22.49 11.99
C GLN A 17 -24.54 -22.74 10.48
N ILE A 18 -23.68 -23.68 10.05
CA ILE A 18 -23.72 -24.25 8.70
C ILE A 18 -24.31 -25.64 8.81
N HIS A 19 -25.46 -25.82 8.16
CA HIS A 19 -26.11 -27.12 8.07
C HIS A 19 -25.66 -27.80 6.79
N VAL A 20 -24.90 -28.88 6.94
CA VAL A 20 -24.51 -29.74 5.81
C VAL A 20 -25.40 -30.97 5.85
N HIS A 21 -26.33 -31.05 4.91
CA HIS A 21 -27.25 -32.17 4.79
C HIS A 21 -26.67 -33.21 3.83
N SER A 22 -26.47 -34.44 4.33
CA SER A 22 -26.28 -35.63 3.50
C SER A 22 -27.46 -36.58 3.72
N ARG A 23 -27.73 -37.50 2.77
CA ARG A 23 -28.81 -38.50 2.89
C ARG A 23 -28.76 -39.39 4.14
N ARG A 24 -27.65 -39.41 4.89
CA ARG A 24 -27.46 -40.31 6.05
C ARG A 24 -27.12 -39.62 7.36
N GLN A 25 -26.73 -38.35 7.34
CA GLN A 25 -26.33 -37.63 8.54
C GLN A 25 -26.46 -36.13 8.34
N GLN A 26 -26.94 -35.47 9.40
CA GLN A 26 -26.86 -34.03 9.56
C GLN A 26 -25.65 -33.74 10.43
N THR A 27 -24.65 -33.05 9.88
CA THR A 27 -23.50 -32.57 10.65
C THR A 27 -23.68 -31.09 10.93
N LEU A 28 -23.69 -30.73 12.21
CA LEU A 28 -23.70 -29.35 12.66
C LEU A 28 -22.26 -28.86 12.76
N ILE A 29 -21.90 -27.85 11.99
CA ILE A 29 -20.61 -27.17 12.14
C ILE A 29 -20.89 -25.80 12.78
N PRO A 30 -20.46 -25.58 14.04
CA PRO A 30 -20.53 -24.27 14.66
C PRO A 30 -19.62 -23.29 13.91
N PHE A 31 -20.14 -22.11 13.63
CA PHE A 31 -19.46 -21.03 12.93
C PHE A 31 -19.05 -19.97 13.95
N ASP A 32 -17.94 -20.20 14.66
CA ASP A 32 -17.31 -19.20 15.52
C ASP A 32 -15.87 -18.93 15.09
N ASP A 33 -15.47 -17.67 15.19
CA ASP A 33 -14.19 -17.13 14.74
C ASP A 33 -12.97 -17.65 15.55
N ASP A 34 -13.20 -18.47 16.59
CA ASP A 34 -12.17 -19.03 17.47
C ASP A 34 -11.92 -20.53 17.26
N LEU A 35 -12.55 -21.17 16.26
CA LEU A 35 -12.41 -22.62 16.07
C LEU A 35 -11.04 -22.99 15.45
N ALA A 36 -10.17 -23.61 16.25
CA ALA A 36 -8.94 -24.24 15.78
C ALA A 36 -9.23 -25.60 15.14
N ILE A 37 -8.81 -25.76 13.88
CA ILE A 37 -9.07 -26.94 13.04
C ILE A 37 -7.77 -27.73 12.87
N ASP A 38 -7.74 -28.99 13.31
CA ASP A 38 -6.57 -29.84 13.12
C ASP A 38 -6.26 -30.08 11.64
N VAL A 39 -4.97 -30.02 11.31
CA VAL A 39 -4.44 -30.31 9.98
C VAL A 39 -3.39 -31.40 10.02
N LYS A 40 -3.31 -32.18 8.95
CA LYS A 40 -2.44 -33.36 8.87
C LYS A 40 -1.62 -33.38 7.59
N LEU A 41 -0.42 -33.95 7.63
CA LEU A 41 0.37 -34.13 6.43
C LEU A 41 -0.25 -35.14 5.48
N VAL A 42 -0.28 -34.78 4.18
CA VAL A 42 -0.80 -35.67 3.14
C VAL A 42 0.12 -36.87 2.91
N GLN A 43 1.43 -36.73 3.14
CA GLN A 43 2.43 -37.78 2.91
C GLN A 43 3.67 -37.58 3.81
N GLN A 44 4.59 -38.54 3.75
CA GLN A 44 5.88 -38.43 4.44
C GLN A 44 6.81 -37.46 3.70
N TYR A 45 7.56 -36.66 4.44
CA TYR A 45 8.60 -35.77 3.91
C TYR A 45 9.90 -35.96 4.68
N THR A 46 11.02 -35.94 3.96
CA THR A 46 12.37 -35.97 4.55
C THR A 46 13.07 -34.69 4.12
N ILE A 47 13.44 -33.87 5.10
CA ILE A 47 14.06 -32.55 4.89
C ILE A 47 15.49 -32.63 5.40
N LEU A 48 16.46 -32.44 4.51
CA LEU A 48 17.88 -32.46 4.85
C LEU A 48 18.25 -31.29 5.79
N PRO A 49 19.38 -31.37 6.51
CA PRO A 49 19.84 -30.29 7.36
C PRO A 49 19.94 -28.98 6.58
N ARG A 50 19.40 -27.87 7.13
CA ARG A 50 19.46 -26.52 6.53
C ARG A 50 18.80 -26.37 5.15
N GLU A 51 17.95 -27.31 4.76
CA GLU A 51 17.18 -27.25 3.51
C GLU A 51 15.71 -26.89 3.74
N GLU A 52 15.06 -26.42 2.68
CA GLU A 52 13.61 -26.20 2.63
C GLU A 52 12.87 -27.27 1.81
N ALA A 53 11.61 -27.52 2.17
CA ALA A 53 10.70 -28.36 1.40
C ALA A 53 9.29 -27.76 1.40
N ILE A 54 8.57 -27.97 0.29
CA ILE A 54 7.14 -27.66 0.22
C ILE A 54 6.38 -28.91 0.65
N VAL A 55 5.59 -28.78 1.72
CA VAL A 55 4.77 -29.88 2.24
C VAL A 55 3.30 -29.62 1.99
N GLU A 56 2.60 -30.65 1.55
CA GLU A 56 1.15 -30.64 1.35
C GLU A 56 0.41 -31.11 2.61
N ILE A 57 -0.59 -30.32 2.99
CA ILE A 57 -1.36 -30.47 4.21
C ILE A 57 -2.83 -30.67 3.86
N LYS A 58 -3.47 -31.62 4.53
CA LYS A 58 -4.90 -31.91 4.45
C LYS A 58 -5.65 -31.16 5.54
N THR A 59 -6.78 -30.58 5.16
CA THR A 59 -7.72 -29.87 6.04
C THR A 59 -9.16 -30.35 5.77
N PRO A 60 -10.05 -30.38 6.77
CA PRO A 60 -11.47 -30.70 6.55
C PRO A 60 -12.27 -29.58 5.82
N ILE A 61 -11.64 -28.47 5.44
CA ILE A 61 -12.29 -27.29 4.87
C ILE A 61 -12.39 -27.39 3.33
N ILE A 62 -13.60 -27.19 2.79
CA ILE A 62 -13.92 -27.24 1.36
C ILE A 62 -13.73 -25.84 0.77
N ALA A 63 -12.57 -25.57 0.18
CA ALA A 63 -12.31 -24.38 -0.64
C ALA A 63 -12.79 -23.05 -0.04
N ALA A 64 -11.92 -22.40 0.73
CA ALA A 64 -12.17 -21.07 1.22
C ALA A 64 -10.94 -20.17 1.05
N LYS A 65 -11.16 -18.94 0.57
CA LYS A 65 -10.15 -17.86 0.55
C LYS A 65 -10.03 -17.32 1.98
N HIS A 66 -9.32 -18.04 2.85
CA HIS A 66 -9.25 -17.71 4.28
C HIS A 66 -7.80 -17.54 4.77
N LEU A 67 -7.66 -16.65 5.75
CA LEU A 67 -6.45 -16.31 6.49
C LEU A 67 -6.27 -17.28 7.65
N TYR A 68 -5.10 -17.90 7.78
CA TYR A 68 -4.77 -18.81 8.87
C TYR A 68 -3.44 -18.40 9.50
N HIS A 69 -3.31 -18.51 10.82
CA HIS A 69 -2.10 -18.12 11.55
C HIS A 69 -1.68 -19.10 12.62
N GLU A 70 -0.35 -19.23 12.72
CA GLU A 70 0.56 -19.60 13.83
C GLU A 70 0.18 -20.74 14.78
N ALA A 71 -0.91 -21.46 14.54
CA ALA A 71 -1.21 -22.67 15.29
C ALA A 71 -0.68 -23.92 14.59
N ILE A 72 0.23 -23.78 13.61
CA ILE A 72 1.15 -24.84 13.21
C ILE A 72 2.21 -24.99 14.32
N ASN A 73 1.72 -25.51 15.44
CA ASN A 73 2.35 -26.03 16.65
C ASN A 73 3.73 -25.41 16.99
N LYS A 74 3.74 -24.39 17.87
CA LYS A 74 4.95 -23.99 18.62
C LYS A 74 5.68 -25.20 19.23
N GLN A 75 4.92 -26.20 19.68
CA GLN A 75 5.45 -27.48 20.16
C GLN A 75 6.28 -28.27 19.13
N MET A 76 5.90 -28.28 17.84
CA MET A 76 6.64 -28.98 16.79
C MET A 76 7.90 -28.21 16.37
N GLN A 77 7.82 -26.87 16.33
CA GLN A 77 8.98 -26.02 16.01
C GLN A 77 10.10 -26.24 17.04
N GLU A 78 9.75 -26.32 18.32
CA GLU A 78 10.69 -26.57 19.42
C GLU A 78 11.22 -28.01 19.45
N GLN A 79 10.35 -29.02 19.28
CA GLN A 79 10.73 -30.43 19.38
C GLN A 79 11.47 -30.97 18.15
N LYS A 80 11.09 -30.54 16.95
CA LYS A 80 11.65 -31.04 15.68
C LYS A 80 12.63 -30.09 15.00
N ARG A 81 12.90 -28.92 15.59
CA ARG A 81 13.84 -27.92 15.05
C ARG A 81 13.51 -27.55 13.59
N ILE A 82 12.24 -27.30 13.31
CA ILE A 82 11.77 -26.84 11.98
C ILE A 82 11.13 -25.45 12.10
N SER A 83 11.20 -24.68 11.03
CA SER A 83 10.46 -23.42 10.85
C SER A 83 9.44 -23.59 9.72
N VAL A 84 8.27 -23.00 9.84
CA VAL A 84 7.22 -23.06 8.81
C VAL A 84 6.95 -21.62 8.35
N SER A 85 6.81 -21.42 7.04
CA SER A 85 6.52 -20.11 6.49
C SER A 85 5.15 -19.59 6.95
N ASP A 86 5.12 -18.41 7.56
CA ASP A 86 3.87 -17.72 7.89
C ASP A 86 3.22 -17.14 6.64
N GLY A 87 1.95 -17.48 6.39
CA GLY A 87 1.15 -16.67 5.48
C GLY A 87 -0.24 -17.17 5.07
N LEU A 88 -0.79 -16.54 4.02
CA LEU A 88 -2.11 -16.78 3.46
C LEU A 88 -2.12 -18.16 2.79
N ILE A 89 -3.14 -18.96 3.12
CA ILE A 89 -3.25 -20.32 2.63
C ILE A 89 -4.49 -20.40 1.74
N VAL A 90 -4.27 -20.67 0.45
CA VAL A 90 -5.36 -20.99 -0.47
C VAL A 90 -5.62 -22.49 -0.38
N VAL A 91 -6.79 -22.85 0.16
CA VAL A 91 -7.22 -24.26 0.22
C VAL A 91 -7.83 -24.63 -1.12
N ASN A 92 -7.23 -25.60 -1.81
CA ASN A 92 -7.78 -26.22 -3.01
C ASN A 92 -8.13 -27.67 -2.69
N GLU A 93 -9.40 -28.06 -2.89
CA GLU A 93 -9.86 -29.44 -2.69
C GLU A 93 -9.36 -30.08 -1.37
N TYR A 94 -9.61 -29.42 -0.23
CA TYR A 94 -9.22 -29.88 1.12
C TYR A 94 -7.71 -29.92 1.40
N LYS A 95 -6.91 -29.31 0.54
CA LYS A 95 -5.46 -29.33 0.64
C LYS A 95 -4.85 -27.96 0.46
N PHE A 96 -3.68 -27.77 1.03
CA PHE A 96 -2.85 -26.61 0.78
C PHE A 96 -1.38 -26.94 0.95
N LYS A 97 -0.50 -26.04 0.49
CA LYS A 97 0.94 -26.21 0.55
C LYS A 97 1.56 -25.15 1.45
N VAL A 98 2.55 -25.55 2.24
CA VAL A 98 3.37 -24.62 3.04
C VAL A 98 4.84 -24.96 2.88
N LYS A 99 5.70 -23.96 3.08
CA LYS A 99 7.15 -24.15 3.07
C LYS A 99 7.62 -24.46 4.49
N VAL A 100 8.44 -25.50 4.62
CA VAL A 100 9.03 -25.94 5.89
C VAL A 100 10.54 -25.94 5.73
N TYR A 101 11.23 -25.35 6.71
CA TYR A 101 12.69 -25.25 6.76
C TYR A 101 13.24 -26.07 7.93
N ASN A 102 14.29 -26.85 7.70
CA ASN A 102 14.97 -27.60 8.75
C ASN A 102 16.07 -26.75 9.41
N LEU A 103 15.87 -26.34 10.66
CA LEU A 103 16.84 -25.55 11.44
C LEU A 103 17.95 -26.41 12.06
N SER A 104 17.82 -27.74 12.06
CA SER A 104 18.77 -28.65 12.69
C SER A 104 19.96 -29.01 11.80
N THR A 105 21.00 -29.55 12.42
CA THR A 105 22.16 -30.16 11.76
C THR A 105 21.92 -31.62 11.37
N SER A 106 20.70 -32.12 11.57
CA SER A 106 20.28 -33.51 11.31
C SER A 106 19.09 -33.55 10.36
N THR A 107 18.92 -34.64 9.63
CA THR A 107 17.75 -34.81 8.75
C THR A 107 16.47 -34.92 9.59
N VAL A 108 15.41 -34.19 9.19
CA VAL A 108 14.09 -34.26 9.83
C VAL A 108 13.14 -35.06 8.96
N THR A 109 12.49 -36.06 9.53
CA THR A 109 11.43 -36.83 8.87
C THR A 109 10.06 -36.49 9.47
N LEU A 110 9.16 -36.03 8.61
CA LEU A 110 7.77 -35.75 8.90
C LEU A 110 6.91 -36.90 8.38
N GLN A 111 6.15 -37.56 9.25
CA GLN A 111 5.44 -38.80 8.93
C GLN A 111 4.10 -38.53 8.23
N HIS A 112 3.66 -39.47 7.39
CA HIS A 112 2.34 -39.41 6.75
C HIS A 112 1.22 -39.38 7.81
N ASN A 113 0.19 -38.56 7.56
CA ASN A 113 -0.99 -38.40 8.42
C ASN A 113 -0.67 -37.93 9.85
N MET A 114 0.58 -37.48 10.09
CA MET A 114 0.92 -36.89 11.37
C MET A 114 0.13 -35.60 11.56
N HIS A 115 -0.28 -35.35 12.80
CA HIS A 115 -0.77 -34.04 13.20
C HIS A 115 0.33 -33.01 12.92
N PHE A 116 0.04 -32.06 12.04
CA PHE A 116 0.99 -31.02 11.66
C PHE A 116 0.78 -29.76 12.50
N GLY A 117 -0.46 -29.53 12.95
CA GLY A 117 -0.84 -28.41 13.78
C GLY A 117 -2.34 -28.17 13.69
N THR A 118 -2.77 -26.98 14.10
CA THR A 118 -4.12 -26.49 13.88
C THR A 118 -4.08 -25.25 12.97
N ILE A 119 -5.18 -25.01 12.29
CA ILE A 119 -5.47 -23.78 11.59
C ILE A 119 -6.74 -23.21 12.21
N SER A 120 -6.69 -22.04 12.82
CA SER A 120 -7.91 -21.32 13.19
C SER A 120 -8.20 -20.28 12.13
N ARG A 121 -9.48 -20.02 11.87
CA ARG A 121 -9.89 -18.85 11.11
C ARG A 121 -9.56 -17.65 11.98
N LEU A 122 -8.36 -17.07 11.85
CA LEU A 122 -8.11 -15.83 12.56
C LEU A 122 -8.99 -14.76 11.92
N SER A 123 -9.78 -14.08 12.77
CA SER A 123 -10.20 -12.74 12.41
C SER A 123 -8.91 -11.99 12.08
N VAL A 124 -8.95 -11.32 10.93
CA VAL A 124 -7.82 -10.60 10.36
C VAL A 124 -7.22 -9.67 11.43
N ASN A 125 -8.05 -9.17 12.35
CA ASN A 125 -7.74 -8.33 13.51
C ASN A 125 -6.86 -8.97 14.58
N THR A 126 -7.19 -10.20 15.01
CA THR A 126 -6.47 -10.90 16.09
C THR A 126 -5.06 -11.27 15.65
N TYR A 127 -4.83 -11.50 14.36
CA TYR A 127 -3.51 -11.74 13.78
C TYR A 127 -2.61 -10.51 13.89
N PHE A 128 -3.18 -9.33 13.62
CA PHE A 128 -2.44 -8.09 13.64
C PHE A 128 -2.05 -7.64 15.02
N SER A 129 -2.94 -7.76 15.99
CA SER A 129 -2.65 -7.37 17.37
C SER A 129 -1.44 -8.14 17.89
N THR A 130 -1.40 -9.46 17.69
CA THR A 130 -0.28 -10.31 18.14
C THR A 130 1.04 -10.00 17.41
N MET A 131 0.98 -9.70 16.10
CA MET A 131 2.16 -9.37 15.29
C MET A 131 2.68 -7.93 15.48
N MET A 132 1.85 -7.01 15.98
CA MET A 132 2.20 -5.61 16.25
C MET A 132 2.57 -5.38 17.72
N GLU A 133 2.06 -6.19 18.66
CA GLU A 133 2.44 -6.11 20.08
C GLU A 133 3.93 -6.39 20.33
N GLN A 134 4.61 -7.11 19.43
CA GLN A 134 6.06 -7.27 19.46
C GLN A 134 6.85 -6.03 18.99
N GLY A 135 6.16 -4.98 18.51
CA GLY A 135 6.74 -3.70 18.12
C GLY A 135 5.76 -2.55 18.39
N LYS A 136 5.57 -2.20 19.67
CA LYS A 136 4.60 -1.22 20.19
C LYS A 136 4.46 0.07 19.37
N ILE A 137 3.21 0.54 19.19
CA ILE A 137 2.60 1.77 19.78
C ILE A 137 1.06 1.73 19.53
N PRO A 138 0.21 2.30 20.43
CA PRO A 138 -1.15 1.83 20.68
C PRO A 138 -2.30 2.69 20.12
N ALA A 139 -3.48 2.07 20.18
CA ALA A 139 -4.83 2.61 20.44
C ALA A 139 -5.66 3.26 19.30
N ASN A 140 -6.74 2.50 19.02
CA ASN A 140 -8.16 2.88 19.00
C ASN A 140 -8.83 3.47 17.74
N ASP A 141 -10.05 2.95 17.57
CA ASP A 141 -11.15 3.27 16.68
C ASP A 141 -11.07 2.72 15.25
N LEU A 142 -11.66 1.54 15.04
CA LEU A 142 -11.91 1.00 13.69
C LEU A 142 -13.29 0.34 13.59
N THR A 143 -14.16 1.00 12.84
CA THR A 143 -15.29 0.40 12.12
C THR A 143 -14.82 0.12 10.68
N GLY A 144 -15.13 -1.06 10.15
CA GLY A 144 -15.10 -1.35 8.70
C GLY A 144 -13.75 -1.43 7.97
N GLN A 145 -12.61 -1.46 8.67
CA GLN A 145 -11.25 -1.36 8.10
C GLN A 145 -10.36 -2.60 8.29
N GLU A 146 -10.97 -3.77 8.48
CA GLU A 146 -10.28 -4.89 9.13
C GLU A 146 -9.66 -5.94 8.19
N ASN A 147 -9.84 -5.81 6.87
CA ASN A 147 -9.24 -6.73 5.88
C ASN A 147 -7.87 -6.27 5.29
N GLN A 148 -7.45 -5.03 5.54
CA GLN A 148 -6.42 -4.37 4.72
C GLN A 148 -4.96 -4.57 5.16
N THR A 149 -4.70 -5.12 6.36
CA THR A 149 -3.32 -5.19 6.87
C THR A 149 -2.64 -6.57 6.65
N VAL A 150 -3.34 -7.68 6.32
CA VAL A 150 -2.76 -9.07 6.34
C VAL A 150 -2.25 -9.42 4.95
N PHE A 151 -2.85 -8.83 3.92
CA PHE A 151 -2.36 -8.99 2.57
C PHE A 151 -0.91 -8.44 2.42
N CYS A 152 -0.52 -7.44 3.21
CA CYS A 152 0.85 -6.92 3.25
C CYS A 152 1.91 -7.91 3.78
N LYS A 153 1.53 -9.01 4.46
CA LYS A 153 2.51 -9.93 5.07
C LYS A 153 2.68 -11.26 4.36
N THR A 154 1.94 -11.54 3.29
CA THR A 154 1.76 -12.91 2.78
C THR A 154 2.23 -13.14 1.35
N THR A 155 3.43 -12.62 1.10
CA THR A 155 4.32 -12.81 -0.07
C THR A 155 4.36 -11.57 -0.97
N SER A 156 5.59 -11.06 -1.19
CA SER A 156 6.01 -9.95 -2.06
C SER A 156 6.00 -8.50 -1.53
N ILE A 157 5.22 -8.09 -0.52
CA ILE A 157 5.30 -6.69 0.00
C ILE A 157 6.37 -6.50 1.09
N LYS A 158 6.71 -7.54 1.88
CA LYS A 158 7.78 -7.47 2.90
C LYS A 158 9.13 -7.05 2.29
N ASP A 159 9.43 -7.53 1.09
CA ASP A 159 10.65 -7.20 0.34
C ASP A 159 10.70 -5.72 -0.07
N TYR A 160 9.55 -5.04 -0.07
CA TYR A 160 9.41 -3.62 -0.35
C TYR A 160 8.99 -2.82 0.89
N SER A 161 9.25 -3.33 2.10
CA SER A 161 9.06 -2.57 3.35
C SER A 161 9.75 -1.20 3.31
N SER A 162 10.83 -1.09 2.55
CA SER A 162 11.54 0.17 2.29
C SER A 162 10.64 1.25 1.65
N LEU A 163 9.62 0.90 0.86
CA LEU A 163 8.63 1.85 0.31
C LEU A 163 7.84 2.57 1.40
N PHE A 164 7.63 1.91 2.54
CA PHE A 164 6.86 2.43 3.67
C PHE A 164 7.75 3.00 4.77
N ASP A 165 9.06 2.87 4.64
CA ASP A 165 9.99 3.60 5.48
C ASP A 165 9.95 5.07 5.10
N THR A 166 9.45 5.85 6.05
CA THR A 166 9.25 7.27 5.89
C THR A 166 9.92 8.08 7.00
N THR A 167 10.89 7.45 7.68
CA THR A 167 11.74 8.06 8.71
C THR A 167 12.62 9.15 8.11
N THR A 168 13.11 8.95 6.90
CA THR A 168 13.91 9.92 6.14
C THR A 168 13.25 10.19 4.79
N PRO A 169 13.05 11.46 4.40
CA PRO A 169 12.56 11.77 3.07
C PRO A 169 13.55 11.36 1.98
N ARG A 170 13.03 10.77 0.90
CA ARG A 170 13.83 10.37 -0.26
C ARG A 170 13.46 11.19 -1.50
N LYS A 171 14.45 11.45 -2.33
CA LYS A 171 14.25 11.93 -3.69
C LYS A 171 14.10 10.72 -4.61
N VAL A 172 13.11 10.77 -5.49
CA VAL A 172 12.93 9.76 -6.52
C VAL A 172 14.13 9.78 -7.45
N ILE A 173 14.66 8.59 -7.75
CA ILE A 173 15.69 8.43 -8.77
C ILE A 173 14.99 8.44 -10.12
N THR A 174 15.14 9.48 -10.92
CA THR A 174 14.50 9.59 -12.24
C THR A 174 15.36 10.44 -13.17
N PRO A 175 15.40 10.15 -14.49
CA PRO A 175 16.06 11.03 -15.44
C PRO A 175 15.27 12.32 -15.71
N ILE A 176 14.03 12.41 -15.21
CA ILE A 176 13.13 13.53 -15.45
C ILE A 176 13.04 14.39 -14.20
N HIS A 177 13.66 15.57 -14.27
CA HIS A 177 13.56 16.60 -13.25
C HIS A 177 12.49 17.63 -13.61
N HIS A 178 11.94 18.31 -12.61
CA HIS A 178 11.03 19.42 -12.85
C HIS A 178 11.78 20.63 -13.40
N VAL A 179 11.27 21.19 -14.50
CA VAL A 179 11.81 22.37 -15.17
C VAL A 179 10.81 23.52 -15.05
N ILE A 180 11.33 24.73 -14.84
CA ILE A 180 10.54 25.95 -14.72
C ILE A 180 11.01 26.92 -15.82
N ASP A 181 10.44 26.73 -17.01
CA ASP A 181 10.74 27.57 -18.17
C ASP A 181 10.01 28.91 -18.07
N THR A 182 10.75 29.95 -17.69
CA THR A 182 10.29 31.34 -17.66
C THR A 182 10.72 32.13 -18.89
N GLY A 183 11.35 31.49 -19.89
CA GLY A 183 12.05 32.16 -20.98
C GLY A 183 13.05 33.20 -20.46
N ASP A 184 13.08 34.36 -21.09
CA ASP A 184 13.95 35.49 -20.73
C ASP A 184 13.36 36.40 -19.62
N HIS A 185 12.31 35.93 -18.92
CA HIS A 185 11.65 36.74 -17.90
C HIS A 185 12.58 36.99 -16.70
N SER A 186 12.69 38.25 -16.27
CA SER A 186 13.49 38.64 -15.11
C SER A 186 12.92 38.06 -13.79
N PRO A 187 13.72 37.92 -12.73
CA PRO A 187 13.24 37.38 -11.46
C PRO A 187 12.02 38.10 -10.89
N VAL A 188 11.04 37.32 -10.44
CA VAL A 188 9.84 37.84 -9.80
C VAL A 188 9.97 37.77 -8.29
N THR A 189 9.83 38.93 -7.65
CA THR A 189 9.95 39.07 -6.20
C THR A 189 8.61 39.50 -5.59
N ALA A 190 8.22 38.84 -4.50
CA ALA A 190 7.11 39.22 -3.66
C ALA A 190 7.55 39.30 -2.20
N ARG A 191 6.95 40.24 -1.46
CA ARG A 191 7.21 40.42 -0.03
C ARG A 191 6.47 39.36 0.79
N PRO A 192 7.02 38.91 1.93
CA PRO A 192 6.31 38.06 2.86
C PRO A 192 4.98 38.70 3.28
N TYR A 193 3.94 37.88 3.42
CA TYR A 193 2.70 38.35 4.04
C TYR A 193 2.94 38.69 5.51
N PHE A 194 2.17 39.64 6.04
CA PHE A 194 2.15 39.89 7.47
C PHE A 194 1.74 38.61 8.22
N LYS A 195 2.48 38.27 9.26
CA LYS A 195 2.19 37.16 10.18
C LYS A 195 2.31 37.63 11.61
N THR A 196 1.43 37.14 12.46
CA THR A 196 1.53 37.34 13.92
C THR A 196 2.78 36.62 14.45
N ILE A 197 3.22 36.99 15.66
CA ILE A 197 4.38 36.35 16.30
C ILE A 197 4.20 34.83 16.38
N GLN A 198 2.99 34.36 16.70
CA GLN A 198 2.70 32.92 16.76
C GLN A 198 2.80 32.26 15.37
N GLN A 199 2.21 32.86 14.35
CA GLN A 199 2.27 32.33 12.99
C GLN A 199 3.70 32.28 12.45
N ARG A 200 4.55 33.26 12.80
CA ARG A 200 5.98 33.22 12.46
C ARG A 200 6.68 32.03 13.07
N LYS A 201 6.46 31.77 14.37
CA LYS A 201 7.01 30.60 15.05
C LYS A 201 6.54 29.30 14.40
N ASP A 202 5.25 29.20 14.09
CA ASP A 202 4.68 28.01 13.43
C ASP A 202 5.29 27.79 12.04
N ILE A 203 5.46 28.86 11.25
CA ILE A 203 6.14 28.82 9.94
C ILE A 203 7.59 28.37 10.10
N GLN A 204 8.32 28.95 11.05
CA GLN A 204 9.72 28.62 11.28
C GLN A 204 9.88 27.16 11.73
N ASN A 205 8.98 26.66 12.59
CA ASN A 205 8.98 25.26 13.01
C ASN A 205 8.81 24.30 11.82
N GLU A 206 7.94 24.61 10.86
CA GLU A 206 7.80 23.80 9.64
C GLU A 206 9.03 23.91 8.73
N ILE A 207 9.63 25.10 8.62
CA ILE A 207 10.88 25.30 7.86
C ILE A 207 12.03 24.51 8.49
N ASP A 208 12.19 24.53 9.81
CA ASP A 208 13.24 23.80 10.51
C ASP A 208 13.10 22.28 10.33
N LYS A 209 11.87 21.76 10.25
CA LYS A 209 11.63 20.36 9.89
C LYS A 209 12.09 20.06 8.47
N MET A 210 11.75 20.93 7.51
CA MET A 210 12.14 20.77 6.10
C MET A 210 13.63 20.97 5.85
N LEU A 211 14.30 21.83 6.63
CA LEU A 211 15.75 22.01 6.63
C LEU A 211 16.43 20.74 7.15
N LYS A 212 15.96 20.20 8.29
CA LYS A 212 16.48 18.96 8.87
C LYS A 212 16.32 17.76 7.93
N SER A 213 15.26 17.73 7.12
CA SER A 213 15.05 16.67 6.14
C SER A 213 15.79 16.89 4.82
N GLY A 214 16.41 18.04 4.60
CA GLY A 214 17.08 18.39 3.34
C GLY A 214 16.12 18.66 2.17
N MET A 215 14.82 18.82 2.42
CA MET A 215 13.84 19.23 1.40
C MET A 215 13.97 20.71 1.03
N VAL A 216 14.41 21.52 1.99
CA VAL A 216 14.59 22.96 1.87
C VAL A 216 16.01 23.32 2.27
N VAL A 217 16.56 24.36 1.64
CA VAL A 217 17.85 24.97 1.98
C VAL A 217 17.73 26.50 2.04
N PRO A 218 18.59 27.22 2.78
CA PRO A 218 18.69 28.67 2.68
C PRO A 218 19.01 29.08 1.23
N SER A 219 18.48 30.22 0.80
CA SER A 219 18.65 30.70 -0.57
C SER A 219 19.15 32.15 -0.60
N HIS A 220 19.85 32.48 -1.69
CA HIS A 220 20.26 33.84 -2.06
C HIS A 220 19.59 34.26 -3.39
N SER A 221 18.50 33.60 -3.77
CA SER A 221 17.80 33.80 -5.03
C SER A 221 17.30 35.24 -5.19
N SER A 222 17.28 35.71 -6.43
CA SER A 222 16.59 36.94 -6.82
C SER A 222 15.07 36.75 -6.98
N TRP A 223 14.60 35.49 -7.01
CA TRP A 223 13.19 35.12 -7.01
C TRP A 223 12.67 34.99 -5.58
N SER A 224 11.40 35.32 -5.36
CA SER A 224 10.82 35.20 -4.02
C SER A 224 9.30 35.10 -4.07
N SER A 225 8.75 34.03 -3.51
CA SER A 225 7.31 33.81 -3.32
C SER A 225 6.93 33.76 -1.83
N PRO A 226 5.83 34.40 -1.40
CA PRO A 226 5.47 34.44 0.01
C PRO A 226 4.81 33.15 0.48
N VAL A 227 4.88 32.89 1.79
CA VAL A 227 4.33 31.68 2.41
C VAL A 227 2.98 31.94 3.09
N ILE A 228 2.08 30.96 2.97
CA ILE A 228 0.82 30.84 3.69
C ILE A 228 0.84 29.52 4.48
N LEU A 229 0.49 29.57 5.76
CA LEU A 229 0.37 28.40 6.60
C LEU A 229 -1.10 28.22 6.97
N LEU A 230 -1.68 27.07 6.62
CA LEU A 230 -3.06 26.73 6.97
C LEU A 230 -3.08 25.57 7.97
N LYS A 231 -3.89 25.67 9.02
CA LYS A 231 -4.06 24.58 9.98
C LYS A 231 -5.16 23.63 9.50
N LYS A 232 -4.83 22.34 9.40
CA LYS A 232 -5.79 21.28 9.08
C LYS A 232 -6.64 20.94 10.32
N PRO A 233 -7.82 20.31 10.15
CA PRO A 233 -8.66 19.86 11.27
C PRO A 233 -7.94 18.91 12.24
N ASN A 234 -7.03 18.08 11.73
CA ASN A 234 -6.20 17.16 12.53
C ASN A 234 -5.06 17.86 13.30
N GLY A 235 -4.98 19.20 13.25
CA GLY A 235 -3.98 19.99 13.94
C GLY A 235 -2.66 20.18 13.19
N GLU A 236 -2.40 19.43 12.11
CA GLU A 236 -1.22 19.60 11.27
C GLU A 236 -1.27 20.89 10.45
N PHE A 237 -0.11 21.39 10.04
CA PHE A 237 -0.03 22.53 9.12
C PHE A 237 0.08 22.10 7.65
N ARG A 238 -0.47 22.92 6.77
CA ARG A 238 -0.26 22.90 5.32
C ARG A 238 0.59 24.12 4.96
N PHE A 239 1.85 23.85 4.66
CA PHE A 239 2.80 24.85 4.18
C PHE A 239 2.56 25.10 2.69
N ILE A 240 2.17 26.33 2.33
CA ILE A 240 1.82 26.70 0.96
C ILE A 240 2.70 27.87 0.56
N VAL A 241 3.41 27.73 -0.56
CA VAL A 241 4.08 28.85 -1.20
C VAL A 241 3.18 29.40 -2.29
N ASP A 242 2.98 30.72 -2.29
CA ASP A 242 2.17 31.37 -3.30
C ASP A 242 2.97 31.66 -4.57
N TYR A 243 3.05 30.64 -5.43
CA TYR A 243 3.72 30.74 -6.73
C TYR A 243 2.89 31.43 -7.81
N ARG A 244 1.75 32.08 -7.52
CA ARG A 244 0.88 32.67 -8.57
C ARG A 244 1.63 33.60 -9.52
N LYS A 245 2.53 34.42 -9.00
CA LYS A 245 3.34 35.32 -9.84
C LYS A 245 4.35 34.55 -10.69
N LEU A 246 5.10 33.62 -10.11
CA LEU A 246 6.02 32.74 -10.84
C LEU A 246 5.30 31.95 -11.94
N ASN A 247 4.14 31.40 -11.61
CA ASN A 247 3.29 30.65 -12.53
C ASN A 247 2.87 31.52 -13.73
N SER A 248 2.53 32.80 -13.51
CA SER A 248 2.15 33.70 -14.61
C SER A 248 3.27 33.94 -15.64
N SER A 249 4.54 33.81 -15.23
CA SER A 249 5.71 33.89 -16.10
C SER A 249 6.19 32.53 -16.61
N THR A 250 5.63 31.42 -16.12
CA THR A 250 6.05 30.06 -16.50
C THR A 250 5.31 29.60 -17.75
N LYS A 251 6.02 29.08 -18.75
CA LYS A 251 5.40 28.49 -19.93
C LYS A 251 4.66 27.22 -19.53
N LYS A 252 3.39 27.12 -19.91
CA LYS A 252 2.54 25.98 -19.59
C LYS A 252 3.02 24.71 -20.29
N ASP A 253 3.19 23.65 -19.53
CA ASP A 253 3.50 22.32 -20.05
C ASP A 253 2.22 21.65 -20.58
N ALA A 254 2.26 21.22 -21.84
CA ALA A 254 1.14 20.61 -22.55
C ALA A 254 1.13 19.06 -22.46
N TYR A 255 1.90 18.46 -21.55
CA TYR A 255 1.88 17.01 -21.34
C TYR A 255 0.44 16.52 -21.10
N PRO A 256 0.00 15.49 -21.84
CA PRO A 256 -1.38 15.02 -21.77
C PRO A 256 -1.67 14.47 -20.37
N GLN A 257 -2.78 14.94 -19.80
CA GLN A 257 -3.35 14.39 -18.58
C GLN A 257 -4.69 13.75 -18.95
N PRO A 258 -4.94 12.52 -18.49
CA PRO A 258 -6.21 11.85 -18.77
C PRO A 258 -7.37 12.60 -18.14
N THR A 259 -8.53 12.56 -18.79
CA THR A 259 -9.74 13.18 -18.24
C THR A 259 -10.33 12.30 -17.14
N THR A 260 -11.10 12.90 -16.23
CA THR A 260 -11.80 12.16 -15.18
C THR A 260 -12.68 11.04 -15.77
N GLU A 261 -13.37 11.31 -16.88
CA GLU A 261 -14.24 10.35 -17.55
C GLU A 261 -13.43 9.16 -18.09
N GLU A 262 -12.29 9.40 -18.74
CA GLU A 262 -11.39 8.35 -19.24
C GLU A 262 -10.91 7.46 -18.08
N LEU A 263 -10.51 8.08 -16.96
CA LEU A 263 -10.03 7.37 -15.78
C LEU A 263 -11.12 6.49 -15.16
N LEU A 264 -12.33 7.04 -14.99
CA LEU A 264 -13.46 6.31 -14.40
C LEU A 264 -13.91 5.16 -15.31
N GLN A 265 -14.04 5.40 -16.61
CA GLN A 265 -14.39 4.34 -17.57
C GLN A 265 -13.38 3.20 -17.55
N ARG A 266 -12.09 3.53 -17.36
CA ARG A 266 -11.04 2.51 -17.33
C ARG A 266 -11.12 1.60 -16.11
N LEU A 267 -11.54 2.15 -14.97
CA LEU A 267 -11.65 1.41 -13.71
C LEU A 267 -12.94 0.59 -13.61
N GLY A 268 -14.00 0.98 -14.32
CA GLY A 268 -15.28 0.26 -14.31
C GLY A 268 -15.16 -1.20 -14.77
N GLY A 269 -15.96 -2.09 -14.15
CA GLY A 269 -16.03 -3.50 -14.53
C GLY A 269 -15.00 -4.42 -13.86
N HIS A 270 -13.95 -3.85 -13.25
CA HIS A 270 -12.93 -4.61 -12.53
C HIS A 270 -13.36 -4.93 -11.09
N LYS A 271 -12.87 -6.04 -10.55
CA LYS A 271 -13.30 -6.57 -9.23
C LYS A 271 -12.34 -6.27 -8.10
N TRP A 272 -11.08 -6.00 -8.42
CA TRP A 272 -10.01 -5.81 -7.43
C TRP A 272 -9.24 -4.55 -7.75
N PHE A 273 -9.05 -3.71 -6.74
CA PHE A 273 -8.39 -2.43 -6.83
C PHE A 273 -7.33 -2.30 -5.74
N THR A 274 -6.21 -1.67 -6.05
CA THR A 274 -5.24 -1.18 -5.08
C THR A 274 -4.94 0.27 -5.41
N LYS A 275 -5.14 1.16 -4.46
CA LYS A 275 -4.75 2.57 -4.54
C LYS A 275 -3.52 2.80 -3.68
N LEU A 276 -2.40 3.10 -4.30
CA LEU A 276 -1.16 3.48 -3.64
C LEU A 276 -1.10 5.01 -3.51
N ASP A 277 -1.06 5.51 -2.28
CA ASP A 277 -0.88 6.94 -1.95
C ASP A 277 0.61 7.21 -1.77
N LEU A 278 1.19 8.04 -2.63
CA LEU A 278 2.59 8.43 -2.54
C LEU A 278 2.75 9.47 -1.43
N LYS A 279 3.60 9.18 -0.44
CA LYS A 279 3.81 10.07 0.71
C LYS A 279 4.43 11.37 0.24
N SER A 280 3.65 12.45 0.29
CA SER A 280 4.13 13.76 -0.16
C SER A 280 4.60 13.69 -1.63
N GLY A 281 3.84 13.03 -2.51
CA GLY A 281 4.25 12.65 -3.88
C GLY A 281 5.07 13.70 -4.63
N TYR A 282 4.57 14.94 -4.73
CA TYR A 282 5.33 16.05 -5.32
C TYR A 282 6.72 16.25 -4.69
N PHE A 283 6.83 16.25 -3.35
CA PHE A 283 8.08 16.48 -2.61
C PHE A 283 9.12 15.36 -2.76
N GLN A 284 8.91 14.38 -3.63
CA GLN A 284 9.91 13.37 -3.99
C GLN A 284 10.56 13.65 -5.35
N ILE A 285 9.93 14.45 -6.23
CA ILE A 285 10.46 14.71 -7.57
C ILE A 285 11.55 15.79 -7.52
N PRO A 286 12.76 15.55 -8.04
CA PRO A 286 13.83 16.55 -8.04
C PRO A 286 13.52 17.74 -8.95
N ILE A 287 14.01 18.92 -8.56
CA ILE A 287 14.01 20.13 -9.39
C ILE A 287 15.31 20.18 -10.18
N GLN A 288 15.25 20.65 -11.43
CA GLN A 288 16.44 20.90 -12.23
C GLN A 288 17.34 21.93 -11.54
N ASP A 289 18.64 21.66 -11.43
CA ASP A 289 19.55 22.48 -10.61
C ASP A 289 19.52 23.97 -10.95
N GLN A 290 19.45 24.32 -12.24
CA GLN A 290 19.38 25.71 -12.72
C GLN A 290 18.06 26.43 -12.37
N ASP A 291 17.01 25.68 -12.04
CA ASP A 291 15.67 26.22 -11.77
C ASP A 291 15.36 26.29 -10.26
N LYS A 292 16.22 25.75 -9.40
CA LYS A 292 16.01 25.74 -7.93
C LYS A 292 15.86 27.14 -7.35
N GLU A 293 16.58 28.13 -7.90
CA GLU A 293 16.45 29.51 -7.44
C GLU A 293 15.05 30.08 -7.70
N LYS A 294 14.35 29.65 -8.75
CA LYS A 294 13.04 30.20 -9.17
C LYS A 294 11.94 29.88 -8.18
N ILE A 295 12.06 28.76 -7.46
CA ILE A 295 11.08 28.32 -6.46
C ILE A 295 11.39 28.81 -5.04
N ALA A 296 12.33 29.75 -4.91
CA ALA A 296 12.62 30.38 -3.64
C ALA A 296 11.38 31.04 -3.03
N PHE A 297 11.27 30.91 -1.72
CA PHE A 297 10.18 31.46 -0.92
C PHE A 297 10.72 32.25 0.27
N CYS A 298 10.00 33.31 0.61
CA CYS A 298 10.38 34.21 1.68
C CYS A 298 9.42 34.13 2.88
N THR A 299 10.01 34.28 4.05
CA THR A 299 9.30 34.57 5.30
C THR A 299 9.78 35.90 5.87
N GLN A 300 9.24 36.31 7.01
CA GLN A 300 9.74 37.49 7.72
C GLN A 300 11.14 37.26 8.33
N ASP A 301 11.60 36.01 8.34
CA ASP A 301 12.79 35.56 9.06
C ASP A 301 13.89 35.04 8.12
N GLY A 302 13.61 34.85 6.83
CA GLY A 302 14.62 34.41 5.87
C GLY A 302 14.09 34.12 4.46
N LEU A 303 15.03 33.75 3.59
CA LEU A 303 14.79 33.28 2.23
C LEU A 303 15.31 31.84 2.09
N TYR A 304 14.48 30.99 1.50
CA TYR A 304 14.75 29.56 1.37
C TYR A 304 14.32 29.08 -0.01
N GLN A 305 14.78 27.91 -0.44
CA GLN A 305 14.33 27.26 -1.66
C GLN A 305 14.14 25.77 -1.44
N PHE A 306 13.23 25.16 -2.20
CA PHE A 306 13.06 23.71 -2.19
C PHE A 306 14.11 23.03 -3.08
N GLU A 307 14.48 21.82 -2.70
CA GLU A 307 15.34 20.92 -3.47
C GLU A 307 14.54 19.90 -4.30
N VAL A 308 13.23 19.87 -4.09
CA VAL A 308 12.24 18.96 -4.66
C VAL A 308 11.00 19.74 -5.06
N LEU A 309 10.19 19.15 -5.92
CA LEU A 309 8.96 19.74 -6.41
C LEU A 309 8.01 20.05 -5.24
N SER A 310 7.55 21.30 -5.18
CA SER A 310 6.65 21.78 -4.14
C SER A 310 5.25 22.02 -4.70
N MET A 311 4.25 21.92 -3.82
CA MET A 311 2.87 22.19 -4.20
C MET A 311 2.68 23.65 -4.66
N GLY A 312 1.83 23.85 -5.66
CA GLY A 312 1.43 25.18 -6.15
C GLY A 312 2.13 25.64 -7.43
N LEU A 313 3.14 24.90 -7.90
CA LEU A 313 3.78 25.15 -9.20
C LEU A 313 2.87 24.73 -10.36
N MET A 314 2.81 25.56 -11.41
CA MET A 314 1.92 25.35 -12.56
C MET A 314 2.10 23.97 -13.21
N ASN A 315 3.35 23.58 -13.46
CA ASN A 315 3.67 22.36 -14.21
C ASN A 315 3.99 21.16 -13.29
N ALA A 316 3.63 21.22 -12.00
CA ALA A 316 3.84 20.09 -11.09
C ALA A 316 3.05 18.83 -11.53
N PRO A 317 1.74 18.89 -11.82
CA PRO A 317 0.98 17.75 -12.35
C PRO A 317 1.56 17.11 -13.63
N PRO A 318 1.83 17.86 -14.73
CA PRO A 318 2.35 17.26 -15.95
C PRO A 318 3.75 16.66 -15.77
N THR A 319 4.60 17.27 -14.94
CA THR A 319 5.92 16.70 -14.61
C THR A 319 5.76 15.37 -13.89
N PHE A 320 4.89 15.33 -12.88
CA PHE A 320 4.64 14.11 -12.12
C PHE A 320 4.11 12.99 -13.01
N GLN A 321 3.12 13.30 -13.85
CA GLN A 321 2.56 12.34 -14.82
C GLN A 321 3.64 11.82 -15.77
N ARG A 322 4.53 12.69 -16.26
CA ARG A 322 5.64 12.30 -17.14
C ARG A 322 6.64 11.37 -16.44
N VAL A 323 7.01 11.66 -15.19
CA VAL A 323 7.89 10.79 -14.39
C VAL A 323 7.26 9.41 -14.24
N MET A 324 6.01 9.35 -13.79
CA MET A 324 5.32 8.10 -13.55
C MET A 324 5.12 7.29 -14.84
N ASN A 325 4.76 7.94 -15.94
CA ASN A 325 4.65 7.26 -17.25
C ASN A 325 6.00 6.74 -17.76
N ASN A 326 7.10 7.45 -17.48
CA ASN A 326 8.44 7.01 -17.87
C ASN A 326 8.90 5.77 -17.10
N ILE A 327 8.72 5.75 -15.78
CA ILE A 327 9.18 4.64 -14.94
C ILE A 327 8.26 3.41 -15.02
N ILE A 328 6.94 3.62 -15.12
CA ILE A 328 5.95 2.52 -15.15
C ILE A 328 5.75 2.02 -16.59
N GLY A 329 5.95 2.87 -17.61
CA GLY A 329 5.84 2.53 -19.02
C GLY A 329 4.40 2.53 -19.55
N TYR A 330 4.25 2.79 -20.85
CA TYR A 330 2.96 2.92 -21.54
C TYR A 330 2.16 1.61 -21.66
N ASN A 331 2.81 0.44 -21.63
CA ASN A 331 2.13 -0.84 -21.88
C ASN A 331 1.32 -1.35 -20.68
N ARG A 332 1.07 -0.52 -19.66
CA ARG A 332 0.41 -0.93 -18.41
C ARG A 332 -0.94 -0.28 -18.15
N TRP A 333 -1.44 0.56 -19.06
CA TRP A 333 -2.83 1.03 -19.02
C TRP A 333 -3.85 -0.13 -18.96
N ASP A 334 -3.42 -1.36 -19.22
CA ASP A 334 -4.19 -2.59 -19.05
C ASP A 334 -4.57 -2.91 -17.59
N TYR A 335 -3.78 -2.46 -16.60
CA TYR A 335 -3.99 -2.83 -15.19
C TYR A 335 -3.44 -1.82 -14.17
N VAL A 336 -2.82 -0.72 -14.61
CA VAL A 336 -2.42 0.39 -13.74
C VAL A 336 -2.85 1.72 -14.35
N LEU A 337 -3.35 2.60 -13.51
CA LEU A 337 -3.78 3.95 -13.80
C LEU A 337 -3.03 4.90 -12.89
N ILE A 338 -2.49 5.95 -13.47
CA ILE A 338 -1.71 6.96 -12.76
C ILE A 338 -2.43 8.28 -12.96
N TYR A 339 -2.80 8.92 -11.86
CA TYR A 339 -3.38 10.26 -11.87
C TYR A 339 -2.87 11.08 -10.69
N LEU A 340 -2.06 12.10 -10.98
CA LEU A 340 -1.39 12.89 -9.95
C LEU A 340 -0.68 11.95 -8.95
N ASP A 341 -0.85 12.17 -7.65
CA ASP A 341 -0.23 11.37 -6.59
C ASP A 341 -0.85 9.97 -6.40
N ASP A 342 -1.95 9.64 -7.10
CA ASP A 342 -2.65 8.36 -6.98
C ASP A 342 -2.17 7.37 -8.04
N THR A 343 -1.67 6.21 -7.59
CA THR A 343 -1.39 5.05 -8.47
C THR A 343 -2.38 3.95 -8.18
N ILE A 344 -3.26 3.65 -9.13
CA ILE A 344 -4.33 2.67 -8.97
C ILE A 344 -4.04 1.45 -9.83
N ILE A 345 -3.93 0.29 -9.21
CA ILE A 345 -3.83 -1.01 -9.85
C ILE A 345 -5.22 -1.64 -9.84
N PHE A 346 -5.65 -2.26 -10.94
CA PHE A 346 -6.98 -2.86 -11.05
C PHE A 346 -6.96 -4.18 -11.81
N SER A 347 -7.86 -5.12 -11.48
CA SER A 347 -7.85 -6.49 -12.02
C SER A 347 -9.20 -7.21 -11.89
N ASP A 348 -9.43 -8.25 -12.70
CA ASP A 348 -10.66 -9.03 -12.68
C ASP A 348 -10.65 -10.15 -11.64
N THR A 349 -9.48 -10.75 -11.40
CA THR A 349 -9.30 -11.78 -10.38
C THR A 349 -8.25 -11.36 -9.35
N PHE A 350 -8.33 -11.94 -8.16
CA PHE A 350 -7.41 -11.66 -7.08
C PHE A 350 -5.99 -12.15 -7.41
N GLU A 351 -5.92 -13.28 -8.11
CA GLU A 351 -4.69 -13.92 -8.53
C GLU A 351 -3.95 -13.05 -9.58
N GLN A 352 -4.67 -12.45 -10.53
CA GLN A 352 -4.12 -11.44 -11.44
C GLN A 352 -3.68 -10.18 -10.67
N HIS A 353 -4.48 -9.74 -9.70
CA HIS A 353 -4.17 -8.55 -8.91
C HIS A 353 -2.83 -8.66 -8.17
N LEU A 354 -2.56 -9.85 -7.61
CA LEU A 354 -1.27 -10.18 -7.02
C LEU A 354 -0.11 -10.08 -8.03
N GLN A 355 -0.31 -10.61 -9.24
CA GLN A 355 0.71 -10.51 -10.30
C GLN A 355 0.99 -9.05 -10.68
N HIS A 356 -0.03 -8.23 -10.81
CA HIS A 356 0.12 -6.81 -11.12
C HIS A 356 0.84 -6.03 -10.01
N LEU A 357 0.52 -6.30 -8.75
CA LEU A 357 1.26 -5.74 -7.61
C LEU A 357 2.74 -6.11 -7.63
N ASN A 358 3.05 -7.37 -7.92
CA ASN A 358 4.42 -7.86 -8.02
C ASN A 358 5.21 -7.28 -9.20
N GLN A 359 4.54 -6.61 -10.14
CA GLN A 359 5.19 -5.88 -11.23
C GLN A 359 5.40 -4.40 -10.92
N ILE A 360 4.46 -3.76 -10.19
CA ILE A 360 4.50 -2.32 -9.92
C ILE A 360 5.35 -1.97 -8.71
N LEU A 361 5.20 -2.70 -7.59
CA LEU A 361 5.93 -2.41 -6.36
C LEU A 361 7.46 -2.44 -6.50
N PRO A 362 8.08 -3.42 -7.20
CA PRO A 362 9.53 -3.38 -7.42
C PRO A 362 10.01 -2.14 -8.17
N ILE A 363 9.22 -1.63 -9.11
CA ILE A 363 9.57 -0.43 -9.89
C ILE A 363 9.54 0.80 -9.00
N LEU A 364 8.46 0.98 -8.23
CA LEU A 364 8.39 2.06 -7.25
C LEU A 364 9.57 1.99 -6.27
N ASN A 365 9.94 0.79 -5.84
CA ASN A 365 11.03 0.57 -4.89
C ASN A 365 12.40 0.89 -5.51
N GLN A 366 12.65 0.45 -6.75
CA GLN A 366 13.88 0.77 -7.49
C GLN A 366 14.07 2.27 -7.67
N HIS A 367 12.98 3.01 -7.91
CA HIS A 367 13.00 4.46 -8.06
C HIS A 367 12.91 5.22 -6.72
N GLN A 368 12.98 4.50 -5.58
CA GLN A 368 12.99 5.04 -4.21
C GLN A 368 11.73 5.80 -3.80
N PHE A 369 10.58 5.54 -4.42
CA PHE A 369 9.32 6.13 -4.00
C PHE A 369 9.01 5.81 -2.54
N GLN A 370 8.27 6.71 -1.91
CA GLN A 370 7.75 6.54 -0.57
C GLN A 370 6.23 6.53 -0.60
N LEU A 371 5.63 5.56 0.11
CA LEU A 371 4.19 5.36 0.20
C LEU A 371 3.69 5.74 1.60
N ASN A 372 2.48 6.29 1.64
CA ASN A 372 1.78 6.56 2.88
C ASN A 372 0.87 5.38 3.21
N TYR A 373 1.39 4.46 4.03
CA TYR A 373 0.67 3.22 4.34
C TYR A 373 -0.75 3.46 4.88
N LYS A 374 -0.97 4.53 5.68
CA LYS A 374 -2.28 4.85 6.28
C LYS A 374 -3.34 5.24 5.26
N LYS A 375 -2.92 5.67 4.07
CA LYS A 375 -3.80 6.15 3.01
C LYS A 375 -3.87 5.21 1.81
N CYS A 376 -2.96 4.24 1.74
CA CYS A 376 -3.03 3.21 0.71
C CYS A 376 -4.24 2.30 0.96
N LEU A 377 -4.95 1.93 -0.10
CA LEU A 377 -5.99 0.91 -0.09
C LEU A 377 -5.46 -0.27 -0.88
N ILE A 378 -5.39 -1.46 -0.28
CA ILE A 378 -4.80 -2.64 -0.95
C ILE A 378 -5.88 -3.70 -1.16
N ALA A 379 -5.95 -4.22 -2.39
CA ALA A 379 -6.82 -5.32 -2.82
C ALA A 379 -8.26 -5.20 -2.30
N VAL A 380 -8.89 -4.06 -2.56
CA VAL A 380 -10.29 -3.77 -2.23
C VAL A 380 -11.20 -4.08 -3.42
N GLN A 381 -12.47 -4.38 -3.15
CA GLN A 381 -13.49 -4.60 -4.21
C GLN A 381 -14.32 -3.35 -4.50
N GLN A 382 -14.17 -2.34 -3.66
CA GLN A 382 -14.79 -1.03 -3.79
C GLN A 382 -13.71 0.03 -3.60
N LEU A 383 -13.60 0.96 -4.56
CA LEU A 383 -12.62 2.02 -4.56
C LEU A 383 -13.31 3.38 -4.59
N GLU A 384 -12.97 4.27 -3.65
CA GLU A 384 -13.33 5.68 -3.76
C GLU A 384 -12.23 6.45 -4.49
N PHE A 385 -12.58 7.07 -5.63
CA PHE A 385 -11.66 7.81 -6.47
C PHE A 385 -12.38 8.96 -7.20
N LEU A 386 -11.78 10.16 -7.21
CA LEU A 386 -12.32 11.37 -7.83
C LEU A 386 -13.79 11.65 -7.47
N SER A 387 -14.15 11.51 -6.19
CA SER A 387 -15.53 11.66 -5.70
C SER A 387 -16.52 10.67 -6.33
N HIS A 388 -16.05 9.50 -6.75
CA HIS A 388 -16.88 8.39 -7.18
C HIS A 388 -16.54 7.13 -6.39
N VAL A 389 -17.54 6.30 -6.14
CA VAL A 389 -17.40 4.94 -5.65
C VAL A 389 -17.46 4.00 -6.84
N ILE A 390 -16.40 3.21 -7.01
CA ILE A 390 -16.21 2.29 -8.12
C ILE A 390 -16.28 0.87 -7.58
N THR A 391 -17.11 0.04 -8.21
CA THR A 391 -17.23 -1.41 -7.95
C THR A 391 -17.16 -2.18 -9.27
N SER A 392 -17.30 -3.50 -9.22
CA SER A 392 -17.39 -4.32 -10.43
C SER A 392 -18.62 -4.00 -11.29
N ASP A 393 -19.68 -3.48 -10.66
CA ASP A 393 -20.99 -3.38 -11.29
C ASP A 393 -21.37 -1.92 -11.58
N THR A 394 -20.90 -0.98 -10.75
CA THR A 394 -21.33 0.43 -10.81
C THR A 394 -20.19 1.42 -10.61
N ILE A 395 -20.37 2.61 -11.18
CA ILE A 395 -19.61 3.83 -10.90
C ILE A 395 -20.64 4.87 -10.46
N GLU A 396 -20.60 5.27 -9.20
CA GLU A 396 -21.58 6.18 -8.61
C GLU A 396 -20.89 7.37 -7.95
N PRO A 397 -21.48 8.58 -7.96
CA PRO A 397 -20.96 9.70 -7.19
C PRO A 397 -20.88 9.38 -5.69
N SER A 398 -19.75 9.70 -5.07
CA SER A 398 -19.58 9.67 -3.61
C SER A 398 -20.44 10.77 -2.96
N LYS A 399 -20.94 10.50 -1.75
CA LYS A 399 -21.89 11.38 -1.04
C LYS A 399 -21.29 12.67 -0.53
#